data_AF-A0A7V8YSB3-F1
#
_entry.id   AF-A0A7V8YSB3-F1
#
_cell.length_a   1.000
_cell.length_b   1.000
_cell.length_c   1.000
_cell.angle_alpha   90.00
_cell.angle_beta   90.00
_cell.angle_gamma   90.00
#
_symmetry.space_group_name_H-M   'P 1'
#
loop_
_entity.id
_entity.type
_entity.pdbx_description
1 polymer ?
#
loop_
_entity_poly.entity_id
_entity_poly.type
_entity_poly.pdbx_seq_one_letter_code
_entity_poly.pdbx_strand_id
1 'polypeptide(L)' 'RLGVKPRKAMPALYAAVEGRHAGLPLFDSIQLLGRERALGRLRAARKRLADS' A
#
# COMPACT_ATOMS: atom_id res chain seq x y z
N ARG A 1 7.07 11.63 -13.13
CA ARG A 1 6.35 10.33 -13.27
C ARG A 1 7.18 9.25 -12.58
N LEU A 2 6.59 8.35 -11.79
CA LEU A 2 7.29 7.35 -10.96
C LEU A 2 7.98 6.20 -11.73
N GLY A 3 8.18 6.30 -13.04
CA GLY A 3 8.76 5.23 -13.88
C GLY A 3 7.93 3.94 -14.01
N VAL A 4 6.91 3.75 -13.17
CA VAL A 4 6.04 2.56 -13.12
C VAL A 4 4.61 2.90 -13.55
N LYS A 5 4.00 2.01 -14.33
CA LYS A 5 2.57 2.13 -14.68
C LYS A 5 1.74 1.90 -13.41
N PRO A 6 0.69 2.70 -13.12
CA PRO A 6 -0.15 2.52 -11.94
C PRO A 6 -0.68 1.09 -11.79
N ARG A 7 -1.09 0.46 -12.90
CA ARG A 7 -1.54 -0.94 -12.92
C ARG A 7 -0.51 -1.94 -12.38
N LYS A 8 0.79 -1.65 -12.50
CA LYS A 8 1.87 -2.48 -11.94
C LYS A 8 2.18 -2.14 -10.47
N ALA A 9 1.93 -0.90 -10.05
CA ALA A 9 2.20 -0.45 -8.68
C ALA A 9 1.08 -0.80 -7.69
N MET A 10 -0.17 -0.87 -8.16
CA MET A 10 -1.34 -1.09 -7.30
C MET A 10 -1.26 -2.41 -6.54
N PRO A 11 -0.76 -3.48 -7.18
CA PRO A 11 -0.12 -4.65 -6.60
C PRO A 11 0.36 -4.54 -5.16
N ALA A 12 1.38 -3.68 -5.08
CA ALA A 12 2.22 -3.48 -3.92
C ALA A 12 1.55 -2.56 -2.89
N LEU A 13 0.75 -1.59 -3.33
CA LEU A 13 0.01 -0.73 -2.41
C LEU A 13 -1.08 -1.51 -1.67
N TYR A 14 -1.80 -2.38 -2.37
CA TYR A 14 -2.74 -3.32 -1.74
C TYR A 14 -2.03 -4.24 -0.75
N ALA A 15 -0.90 -4.83 -1.14
CA ALA A 15 -0.15 -5.71 -0.25
C ALA A 15 0.36 -4.96 1.00
N ALA A 16 0.80 -3.72 0.85
CA ALA A 16 1.29 -2.91 1.96
C ALA A 16 0.18 -2.45 2.92
N VAL A 17 -1.02 -2.14 2.41
CA VAL A 17 -2.14 -1.61 3.20
C VAL A 17 -3.07 -2.70 3.73
N GLU A 18 -3.41 -3.70 2.91
CA GLU A 18 -4.41 -4.73 3.22
C GLU A 18 -3.83 -6.15 3.38
N GLY A 19 -2.56 -6.37 3.06
CA GLY A 19 -1.94 -7.71 3.15
C GLY A 19 -2.38 -8.69 2.06
N ARG A 20 -3.03 -8.19 1.01
CA ARG A 20 -3.49 -8.95 -0.17
C ARG A 20 -3.21 -8.16 -1.45
N HIS A 21 -3.18 -8.78 -2.62
CA HIS A 21 -2.87 -8.10 -3.89
C HIS A 21 -4.06 -7.38 -4.54
N ALA A 22 -5.28 -7.63 -4.08
CA ALA A 22 -6.50 -6.95 -4.53
C ALA A 22 -7.56 -7.02 -3.42
N GLY A 23 -8.49 -6.08 -3.39
CA GLY A 23 -9.47 -5.99 -2.31
C GLY A 23 -10.53 -4.93 -2.55
N LEU A 24 -11.08 -4.39 -1.46
CA LEU A 24 -11.97 -3.23 -1.48
C LEU A 24 -11.33 -2.05 -2.24
N PRO A 25 -12.09 -1.02 -2.65
CA PRO A 25 -11.50 0.15 -3.26
C PRO A 25 -10.41 0.76 -2.35
N LEU A 26 -9.15 0.69 -2.79
CA LEU A 26 -7.99 0.97 -1.92
C LEU A 26 -8.07 2.34 -1.25
N PHE A 27 -8.51 3.35 -2.00
CA PHE A 27 -8.60 4.72 -1.50
C PHE A 27 -9.68 4.86 -0.43
N ASP A 28 -10.81 4.16 -0.56
CA ASP A 28 -11.87 4.14 0.45
C ASP A 28 -11.38 3.41 1.70
N SER A 29 -10.68 2.28 1.54
CA SER A 29 -10.02 1.59 2.66
C SER A 29 -9.02 2.48 3.37
N ILE A 30 -8.19 3.24 2.64
CA ILE A 30 -7.23 4.20 3.21
C ILE A 30 -7.95 5.31 3.97
N GLN A 31 -9.03 5.84 3.42
CA GLN A 31 -9.83 6.89 4.04
C GLN A 31 -10.47 6.40 5.35
N LEU A 32 -11.01 5.18 5.36
CA LEU A 32 -11.56 4.54 6.56
C LEU A 32 -10.49 4.25 7.63
N LEU A 33 -9.30 3.81 7.22
CA LEU A 33 -8.18 3.54 8.12
C LEU A 33 -7.64 4.82 8.77
N GLY A 34 -7.70 5.94 8.05
CA GLY A 34 -7.11 7.21 8.42
C GLY A 34 -5.63 7.31 8.02
N ARG A 35 -5.19 8.56 7.79
CA ARG A 35 -3.87 8.91 7.24
C ARG A 35 -2.70 8.27 7.99
N GLU A 36 -2.64 8.43 9.31
CA GLU A 36 -1.50 7.97 10.11
C GLU A 36 -1.35 6.45 10.08
N ARG A 37 -2.46 5.71 10.17
CA ARG A 37 -2.44 4.25 10.08
C ARG A 37 -2.01 3.78 8.69
N ALA A 38 -2.54 4.39 7.64
CA ALA A 38 -2.17 4.06 6.25
C ALA A 38 -0.67 4.30 5.99
N LEU A 39 -0.15 5.47 6.39
CA LEU A 39 1.28 5.78 6.27
C LEU A 39 2.15 4.84 7.13
N GLY A 40 1.71 4.51 8.34
CA GLY A 40 2.38 3.54 9.21
C GLY A 40 2.53 2.17 8.53
N ARG A 41 1.45 1.66 7.92
CA ARG A 41 1.48 0.38 7.17
C ARG A 41 2.43 0.43 5.98
N LEU A 42 2.41 1.51 5.19
CA LEU A 42 3.32 1.70 4.05
C LEU A 42 4.80 1.73 4.50
N ARG A 43 5.12 2.45 5.57
CA ARG A 43 6.48 2.52 6.13
C ARG A 43 6.94 1.16 6.65
N ALA A 44 6.07 0.43 7.34
CA ALA A 44 6.37 -0.92 7.83
C ALA A 44 6.61 -1.91 6.69
N ALA A 45 5.81 -1.84 5.62
CA ALA A 45 6.02 -2.65 4.42
C ALA A 45 7.36 -2.32 3.74
N ARG A 46 7.69 -1.03 3.61
CA ARG A 46 8.99 -0.59 3.08
C ARG A 46 10.16 -1.07 3.93
N LYS A 47 10.04 -1.02 5.25
CA LYS A 47 11.08 -1.54 6.18
C LYS A 47 11.30 -3.04 5.97
N ARG A 48 10.22 -3.83 5.93
CA ARG A 48 10.29 -5.28 5.68
C ARG A 48 11.03 -5.62 4.37
N LEU A 49 10.77 -4.87 3.31
CA LEU A 49 11.44 -5.05 2.02
C LEU A 49 12.91 -4.63 2.02
N ALA A 50 13.32 -3.71 2.90
CA ALA A 50 14.72 -3.31 3.05
C ALA A 50 15.50 -4.29 3.95
N ASP A 51 14.81 -4.96 4.86
CA ASP A 51 15.36 -5.97 5.76
C ASP A 51 15.39 -7.39 5.13
N SER A 52 14.85 -7.57 3.91
CA SER A 52 14.86 -8.84 3.15
C SER A 52 15.93 -8.81 2.08
#